data_AF-A0A6I9NLP8-F1
#
_entry.id   AF-A0A6I9NLP8-F1
#
_cell.length_a   1.000
_cell.length_b   1.000
_cell.length_c   1.000
_cell.angle_alpha   90.00
_cell.angle_beta   90.00
_cell.angle_gamma   90.00
#
_symmetry.space_group_name_H-M   'P 1'
#
loop_
_entity.id
_entity.type
_entity.pdbx_description
1 polymer ?
#
loop_
_entity_poly.entity_id
_entity_poly.type
_entity_poly.pdbx_seq_one_letter_code
_entity_poly.pdbx_strand_id
1 'polypeptide(L)'
;MQCFWSPDEFEKYCSDVEHTAAWGGQLELRALTQVLLLPMEVIQADSPPIQIGEEFDSEPVTLIYMRHAYGLGEHYNSVEQLKDPANAEDS
;
A
#
# COMPACT_ATOMS: atom_id res chain seq x y z
N MET A 1 1.42 6.24 -20.85
CA MET A 1 0.46 5.53 -19.98
C MET A 1 -0.81 5.35 -20.78
N GLN A 2 -1.04 4.15 -21.33
CA GLN A 2 -2.29 3.83 -22.02
C GLN A 2 -3.24 3.24 -20.98
N CYS A 3 -4.30 3.98 -20.63
CA CYS A 3 -5.38 3.45 -19.82
C CYS A 3 -6.25 2.57 -20.72
N PHE A 4 -6.37 1.28 -20.39
CA PHE A 4 -7.19 0.30 -21.12
C PHE A 4 -8.67 0.32 -20.71
N TRP A 5 -9.09 1.30 -19.89
CA TRP A 5 -10.47 1.41 -19.41
C TRP A 5 -11.23 2.47 -20.19
N SER A 6 -12.44 2.11 -20.60
CA SER A 6 -13.45 3.08 -20.98
C SER A 6 -13.89 3.92 -19.77
N PRO A 7 -14.46 5.12 -19.98
CA PRO A 7 -14.96 5.95 -18.88
C PRO A 7 -15.93 5.20 -17.97
N ASP A 8 -16.83 4.40 -18.54
CA ASP A 8 -17.83 3.63 -17.80
C ASP A 8 -17.19 2.53 -16.93
N GLU A 9 -16.15 1.85 -17.44
CA GLU A 9 -15.40 0.84 -16.66
C GLU A 9 -14.65 1.49 -15.49
N PHE A 10 -14.05 2.66 -15.71
CA PHE A 10 -13.38 3.39 -14.65
C PHE A 10 -14.35 3.88 -13.58
N GLU A 11 -15.49 4.46 -13.98
CA GLU A 11 -16.51 4.92 -13.03
C GLU A 11 -17.10 3.75 -12.22
N LYS A 12 -17.35 2.61 -12.87
CA LYS A 12 -17.75 1.40 -12.18
C LYS A 12 -16.69 0.95 -11.18
N TYR A 13 -15.41 0.93 -11.56
CA TYR A 13 -14.32 0.53 -10.67
C TYR A 13 -14.26 1.42 -9.42
N CYS A 14 -14.28 2.75 -9.61
CA CYS A 14 -14.32 3.69 -8.50
C CYS A 14 -15.53 3.47 -7.59
N SER A 15 -16.72 3.24 -8.17
CA SER A 15 -17.94 2.94 -7.42
C SER A 15 -17.82 1.65 -6.61
N ASP A 16 -17.24 0.59 -7.19
CA ASP A 16 -17.00 -0.67 -6.48
C ASP A 16 -16.02 -0.48 -5.32
N VAL A 17 -14.93 0.27 -5.52
CA VAL A 17 -13.93 0.58 -4.47
C VAL A 17 -14.57 1.39 -3.33
N GLU A 18 -15.42 2.36 -3.65
CA GLU A 18 -16.04 3.25 -2.65
C GLU A 18 -17.17 2.56 -1.86
N HIS A 19 -17.98 1.75 -2.53
CA HIS A 19 -19.26 1.29 -1.97
C HIS A 19 -19.29 -0.19 -1.59
N THR A 20 -18.20 -0.94 -1.82
CA THR A 20 -18.14 -2.37 -1.50
C THR A 20 -16.95 -2.71 -0.63
N ALA A 21 -16.88 -3.98 -0.18
CA ALA A 21 -15.71 -4.52 0.52
C ALA A 21 -14.66 -5.08 -0.46
N ALA A 22 -14.55 -4.49 -1.66
CA ALA A 22 -13.51 -4.85 -2.62
C ALA A 22 -12.13 -4.57 -2.02
N TRP A 23 -11.22 -5.51 -2.21
CA TRP A 23 -9.86 -5.40 -1.70
C TRP A 23 -9.05 -4.51 -2.63
N GLY A 24 -8.38 -3.51 -2.06
CA GLY A 24 -7.47 -2.63 -2.80
C GLY A 24 -6.12 -3.31 -3.09
N GLY A 25 -5.42 -2.79 -4.09
CA GLY A 25 -4.09 -3.25 -4.48
C GLY A 25 -3.15 -2.09 -4.80
N GLN A 26 -2.24 -2.33 -5.75
CA GLN A 26 -1.21 -1.36 -6.13
C GLN A 26 -1.80 -0.05 -6.68
N LEU A 27 -2.95 -0.10 -7.37
CA LEU A 27 -3.60 1.10 -7.91
C LEU A 27 -4.08 2.02 -6.78
N GLU A 28 -4.71 1.45 -5.75
CA GLU A 28 -5.21 2.18 -4.58
C GLU A 28 -4.04 2.74 -3.78
N LEU A 29 -2.97 1.96 -3.56
CA LEU A 29 -1.76 2.44 -2.91
C LEU A 29 -1.14 3.61 -3.68
N ARG A 30 -1.07 3.53 -5.01
CA ARG A 30 -0.59 4.63 -5.84
C ARG A 30 -1.48 5.86 -5.69
N ALA A 31 -2.80 5.72 -5.74
CA ALA A 31 -3.73 6.82 -5.52
C ALA A 31 -3.53 7.47 -4.13
N LEU A 32 -3.34 6.66 -3.08
CA LEU A 32 -3.08 7.14 -1.73
C LEU A 32 -1.78 7.92 -1.63
N THR A 33 -0.68 7.47 -2.25
CA THR A 33 0.58 8.25 -2.27
C THR A 33 0.37 9.63 -2.88
N GLN A 34 -0.44 9.76 -3.93
CA GLN A 34 -0.72 11.06 -4.58
C GLN A 34 -1.55 12.00 -3.71
N VAL A 35 -2.51 11.46 -2.95
CA VAL A 35 -3.37 12.27 -2.08
C VAL A 35 -2.64 12.68 -0.80
N LEU A 36 -1.84 11.77 -0.24
CA LEU A 36 -1.11 11.99 1.00
C LEU A 36 0.23 12.69 0.79
N LEU A 37 0.76 12.71 -0.43
CA LEU A 37 2.09 13.23 -0.78
C LEU A 37 3.21 12.54 0.01
N LEU A 38 3.07 11.24 0.24
CA LEU A 38 4.02 10.40 0.97
C LEU A 38 4.40 9.17 0.15
N PRO A 39 5.67 8.74 0.16
CA PRO A 39 6.06 7.47 -0.43
C PRO A 39 5.63 6.29 0.45
N MET A 40 5.54 5.11 -0.16
CA MET A 40 5.25 3.85 0.51
C MET A 40 6.24 2.79 0.09
N GLU A 41 6.71 2.00 1.07
CA GLU A 41 7.51 0.80 0.85
C GLU A 41 6.67 -0.42 1.20
N VAL A 42 6.45 -1.31 0.23
CA VAL A 42 5.69 -2.54 0.43
C VAL A 42 6.64 -3.73 0.47
N ILE A 43 6.83 -4.30 1.65
CA ILE A 43 7.63 -5.51 1.87
C ILE A 43 6.81 -6.74 1.50
N GLN A 44 7.41 -7.68 0.77
CA GLN A 44 6.80 -8.94 0.35
C GLN A 44 7.78 -10.10 0.54
N ALA A 45 7.27 -11.32 0.73
CA ALA A 45 8.09 -12.46 1.15
C ALA A 45 9.10 -12.92 0.09
N ASP A 46 8.66 -13.09 -1.17
CA ASP A 46 9.44 -13.78 -2.20
C ASP A 46 10.03 -12.82 -3.25
N SER A 47 10.08 -11.51 -2.97
CA SER A 47 10.56 -10.50 -3.91
C SER A 47 11.04 -9.24 -3.19
N PRO A 48 11.87 -8.40 -3.84
CA PRO A 48 12.28 -7.13 -3.26
C PRO A 48 11.09 -6.24 -2.88
N PRO A 49 11.27 -5.33 -1.90
CA PRO A 49 10.25 -4.35 -1.57
C PRO A 49 9.85 -3.52 -2.80
N ILE A 50 8.56 -3.20 -2.90
CA ILE A 50 8.03 -2.34 -3.97
C ILE A 50 7.98 -0.93 -3.42
N GLN A 51 8.64 0.00 -4.12
CA GLN A 51 8.55 1.44 -3.85
C GLN A 51 7.40 2.04 -4.66
N ILE A 52 6.60 2.88 -4.01
CA ILE A 52 5.48 3.60 -4.63
C ILE A 52 5.57 5.05 -4.16
N GLY A 53 5.41 6.02 -5.06
CA GLY A 53 5.47 7.43 -4.66
C GLY A 53 6.89 7.98 -4.52
N GLU A 54 7.87 7.39 -5.21
CA GLU A 54 9.29 7.81 -5.17
C GLU A 54 9.52 9.28 -5.57
N GLU A 55 8.53 9.95 -6.16
CA GLU A 55 8.58 11.39 -6.40
C GLU A 55 8.45 12.26 -5.13
N PHE A 56 8.04 11.69 -4.00
CA PHE A 56 7.85 12.39 -2.74
C PHE A 56 9.08 12.21 -1.83
N ASP A 57 9.69 13.32 -1.43
CA ASP A 57 10.88 13.34 -0.57
C ASP A 57 10.48 13.42 0.91
N SER A 58 10.02 12.28 1.45
CA SER A 58 9.67 12.13 2.86
C SER A 58 9.88 10.68 3.32
N GLU A 59 9.83 10.45 4.63
CA GLU A 59 9.97 9.10 5.19
C GLU A 59 8.82 8.20 4.69
N PRO A 60 9.13 7.05 4.08
CA PRO A 60 8.10 6.18 3.52
C PRO A 60 7.27 5.49 4.60
N VAL A 61 5.98 5.32 4.32
CA VAL A 61 5.13 4.43 5.12
C VAL A 61 5.43 2.99 4.73
N THR A 62 5.90 2.19 5.68
CA THR A 62 6.18 0.76 5.44
C THR A 62 4.92 -0.08 5.64
N LEU A 63 4.62 -0.91 4.65
CA LEU A 63 3.55 -1.90 4.67
C LEU A 63 4.14 -3.29 4.42
N ILE A 64 3.49 -4.33 4.94
CA ILE A 64 3.78 -5.71 4.58
C ILE A 64 2.63 -6.32 3.78
N TYR A 65 2.95 -6.86 2.61
CA TYR A 65 2.04 -7.61 1.77
C TYR A 65 2.16 -9.11 2.06
N MET A 66 1.04 -9.71 2.46
CA MET A 66 0.94 -11.12 2.81
C MET A 66 -0.06 -11.82 1.90
N ARG A 67 0.44 -12.70 1.03
CA ARG A 67 -0.42 -13.50 0.13
C ARG A 67 -0.95 -14.79 0.76
N HIS A 68 -0.16 -15.38 1.65
CA HIS A 68 -0.38 -16.74 2.15
C HIS A 68 -0.52 -16.84 3.68
N ALA A 69 -0.41 -15.72 4.40
CA ALA A 69 -0.47 -15.72 5.86
C ALA A 69 -1.88 -15.97 6.41
N TYR A 70 -2.92 -15.61 5.64
CA TYR A 70 -4.32 -15.75 6.01
C TYR A 70 -5.07 -16.59 4.98
N GLY A 71 -6.03 -17.40 5.44
CA GLY A 71 -6.86 -18.23 4.55
C GLY A 71 -7.73 -17.44 3.55
N LEU A 72 -7.81 -16.11 3.72
CA LEU A 72 -8.55 -15.19 2.86
C LEU A 72 -7.71 -14.64 1.68
N GLY A 73 -6.42 -14.95 1.60
CA GLY A 73 -5.55 -14.55 0.49
C GLY A 73 -4.69 -13.32 0.78
N GLU A 74 -4.72 -12.34 -0.12
CA GLU A 74 -3.80 -11.20 -0.21
C GLU A 74 -4.15 -10.06 0.76
N HIS A 75 -3.25 -9.65 1.65
CA HIS A 75 -3.52 -8.66 2.70
C HIS A 75 -2.36 -7.68 2.86
N TYR A 76 -2.66 -6.44 3.26
CA TYR A 76 -1.68 -5.45 3.69
C TYR A 76 -1.84 -5.16 5.18
N ASN A 77 -0.74 -5.18 5.92
CA ASN A 77 -0.70 -4.75 7.32
C ASN A 77 0.27 -3.57 7.49
N SER A 78 -0.06 -2.68 8.44
CA SER A 78 0.90 -1.69 8.93
C SER A 78 1.97 -2.36 9.78
N VAL A 79 3.17 -1.80 9.76
CA VAL A 79 4.29 -2.26 10.59
C VAL A 79 4.96 -1.05 11.24
N GLU A 80 5.68 -1.32 12.32
CA GLU A 80 6.55 -0.33 12.96
C GLU A 80 7.95 -0.92 13.07
N GLN A 81 8.96 -0.07 13.01
CA GLN A 81 10.34 -0.50 13.26
C GLN A 81 10.46 -1.01 14.69
N LEU A 82 11.11 -2.15 14.85
CA LEU A 82 11.41 -2.69 16.17
C LEU A 82 12.37 -1.71 16.88
N LYS A 83 11.90 -1.09 17.96
CA LYS A 83 12.75 -0.22 18.79
C LYS A 83 13.82 -1.08 19.45
N ASP A 84 15.08 -0.68 19.33
CA ASP A 84 16.16 -1.34 20.06
C ASP A 84 15.91 -1.22 21.58
N PRO A 85 15.96 -2.32 22.34
CA PRO A 85 15.72 -2.29 23.78
C PRO A 85 16.75 -1.44 24.55
N ALA A 86 17.89 -1.09 23.93
CA ALA A 86 18.89 -0.20 24.50
C ALA A 86 18.50 1.29 24.48
N ASN A 87 17.48 1.68 23.70
CA ASN A 87 17.00 3.07 23.57
C ASN A 87 15.61 3.28 24.22
N ALA A 88 15.11 2.31 24.99
CA ALA A 88 13.76 2.34 25.56
C ALA A 88 13.63 3.16 26.87
N GLU A 89 14.72 3.77 27.37
CA GLU A 89 14.73 4.51 28.65
C GLU A 89 14.50 6.03 28.52
N ASP A 90 14.19 6.58 27.34
CA ASP A 90 13.92 8.02 27.19
C ASP A 90 12.70 8.28 26.27
N SER A 91 11.49 8.11 26.82
CA SER A 91 10.23 8.65 26.28
C SER A 91 9.20 8.80 27.39
#